data_AF-A0A2H9SZR6-F1
#
_entry.id   AF-A0A2H9SZR6-F1
#
_cell.length_a   1.000
_cell.length_b   1.000
_cell.length_c   1.000
_cell.angle_alpha   90.00
_cell.angle_beta   90.00
_cell.angle_gamma   90.00
#
_symmetry.space_group_name_H-M   'P 1'
#
loop_
_entity.id
_entity.type
_entity.pdbx_description
1 polymer ?
#
loop_
_entity_poly.entity_id
_entity_poly.type
_entity_poly.pdbx_seq_one_letter_code
_entity_poly.pdbx_strand_id
1 'polypeptide(L)' 'MPAKKKTPLTKEDKKKNRDLSSERVANENMIGLLIKIKFIADRYRNKRKQFGLRFNLIAAIYNIELE' A
#
# COMPACT_ATOMS: atom_id res chain seq x y z
N MET A 1 -14.07 -7.33 -16.93
CA MET A 1 -14.42 -5.97 -16.45
C MET A 1 -15.16 -6.11 -15.11
N PRO A 2 -14.93 -5.22 -14.13
CA PRO A 2 -15.66 -5.30 -12.87
C PRO A 2 -17.17 -5.14 -13.11
N ALA A 3 -17.98 -5.94 -12.43
CA ALA A 3 -19.43 -5.91 -12.57
C ALA A 3 -19.99 -4.52 -12.22
N LYS A 4 -20.98 -4.05 -12.99
CA LYS A 4 -21.68 -2.77 -12.75
C LYS A 4 -22.35 -2.80 -11.37
N LYS A 5 -22.23 -1.70 -10.61
CA LYS A 5 -23.01 -1.54 -9.36
C LYS A 5 -24.50 -1.66 -9.69
N LYS A 6 -25.25 -2.36 -8.82
CA LYS A 6 -26.72 -2.56 -8.83
C LYS A 6 -27.28 -3.76 -9.64
N THR A 7 -26.45 -4.60 -10.27
CA THR A 7 -26.91 -5.91 -10.77
C THR A 7 -26.59 -7.02 -9.77
N PRO A 8 -27.52 -7.95 -9.45
CA PRO A 8 -27.21 -9.08 -8.60
C PRO A 8 -26.09 -9.91 -9.21
N LEU A 9 -24.97 -10.06 -8.50
CA LEU A 9 -23.87 -10.90 -8.97
C LEU A 9 -24.25 -12.37 -8.85
N THR A 10 -23.96 -13.15 -9.89
CA THR A 10 -24.04 -14.61 -9.81
C THR A 10 -23.04 -15.15 -8.79
N LYS A 11 -23.24 -16.38 -8.31
CA LYS A 11 -22.32 -17.03 -7.36
C LYS A 11 -20.89 -17.12 -7.94
N GLU A 12 -20.79 -17.38 -9.23
CA GLU A 12 -19.51 -17.45 -9.94
C GLU A 12 -18.80 -16.09 -10.02
N ASP A 13 -19.55 -15.02 -10.30
CA ASP A 13 -18.99 -13.66 -10.35
C ASP A 13 -18.47 -13.22 -8.98
N LYS A 14 -19.17 -13.58 -7.90
CA LYS A 14 -18.72 -13.30 -6.53
C LYS A 14 -17.41 -14.03 -6.22
N LYS A 15 -17.28 -15.29 -6.64
CA LYS A 15 -16.05 -16.08 -6.45
C LYS A 15 -14.89 -15.45 -7.22
N LYS A 16 -15.07 -15.16 -8.52
CA LYS A 16 -14.07 -14.50 -9.36
C LYS A 16 -13.63 -13.15 -8.79
N ASN A 17 -14.58 -12.34 -8.31
CA ASN A 17 -14.26 -11.05 -7.70
C ASN A 17 -13.49 -11.21 -6.38
N ARG A 18 -13.78 -12.23 -5.58
CA ARG A 18 -13.03 -12.52 -4.35
C ARG A 18 -11.60 -12.93 -4.66
N ASP A 19 -11.40 -13.78 -5.66
CA ASP A 19 -10.08 -14.24 -6.10
C ASP A 19 -9.26 -13.05 -6.61
N LEU A 20 -9.84 -12.23 -7.50
CA LEU A 20 -9.22 -10.99 -7.99
C LEU A 20 -8.93 -9.98 -6.88
N SER A 21 -9.83 -9.83 -5.90
CA SER A 21 -9.60 -8.95 -4.76
C SER A 21 -8.44 -9.44 -3.90
N SER A 22 -8.30 -10.75 -3.73
CA SER A 22 -7.22 -11.34 -2.93
C SER A 22 -5.86 -11.12 -3.60
N GLU A 23 -5.79 -11.27 -4.93
CA GLU A 23 -4.60 -10.95 -5.73
C GLU A 23 -4.24 -9.46 -5.65
N ARG A 24 -5.24 -8.57 -5.73
CA ARG A 24 -5.02 -7.11 -5.62
C ARG A 24 -4.44 -6.69 -4.29
N VAL A 25 -4.89 -7.27 -3.17
CA VAL A 25 -4.37 -6.93 -1.83
C VAL A 25 -2.86 -7.17 -1.76
N ALA A 26 -2.37 -8.30 -2.28
CA ALA A 26 -0.94 -8.58 -2.30
C ALA A 26 -0.16 -7.54 -3.14
N ASN A 27 -0.69 -7.20 -4.32
CA ASN A 27 -0.08 -6.20 -5.20
C ASN A 27 -0.08 -4.80 -4.58
N GLU A 28 -1.17 -4.39 -3.94
CA GLU A 28 -1.29 -3.11 -3.23
C GLU A 28 -0.30 -3.02 -2.08
N ASN A 29 -0.13 -4.10 -1.29
CA ASN A 29 0.85 -4.15 -0.22
C ASN A 29 2.29 -3.98 -0.76
N MET A 30 2.63 -4.65 -1.86
CA MET A 30 3.94 -4.49 -2.51
C MET A 30 4.15 -3.08 -3.06
N ILE A 31 3.15 -2.51 -3.74
CA ILE A 31 3.23 -1.13 -4.25
C ILE A 31 3.40 -0.14 -3.09
N GLY A 32 2.67 -0.32 -1.99
CA GLY A 32 2.79 0.50 -0.79
C GLY A 32 4.21 0.46 -0.21
N LEU A 33 4.81 -0.74 -0.14
CA LEU A 33 6.21 -0.91 0.28
C LEU A 33 7.19 -0.17 -0.65
N LEU A 34 7.04 -0.32 -1.96
CA LEU A 34 7.89 0.34 -2.95
C LEU A 34 7.81 1.87 -2.87
N ILE A 35 6.61 2.42 -2.65
CA ILE A 35 6.41 3.86 -2.47
C ILE A 35 7.06 4.35 -1.17
N LYS A 36 6.94 3.60 -0.05
CA LYS A 36 7.62 3.91 1.21
C LYS A 36 9.15 3.97 1.01
N ILE A 37 9.73 2.96 0.37
CA ILE A 37 11.18 2.92 0.08
C ILE A 37 11.58 4.08 -0.82
N LYS A 38 10.81 4.35 -1.88
CA LYS A 38 11.09 5.45 -2.81
C LYS A 38 11.04 6.81 -2.10
N PHE A 39 10.11 7.02 -1.18
CA PHE A 39 10.02 8.26 -0.39
C PHE A 39 11.22 8.46 0.53
N ILE A 40 11.75 7.36 1.10
CA ILE A 40 12.97 7.35 1.92
C ILE A 40 14.21 7.61 1.06
N ALA A 41 14.27 6.98 -0.12
CA ALA A 41 15.41 7.08 -1.05
C ALA A 41 15.45 8.40 -1.83
N ASP A 42 14.29 9.02 -2.09
CA ASP A 42 14.21 10.27 -2.82
C ASP A 42 14.77 11.43 -1.98
N ARG A 43 15.31 12.45 -2.67
CA ARG A 43 15.87 13.62 -2.02
C ARG A 43 14.73 14.44 -1.41
N TYR A 44 14.49 14.24 -0.13
CA TYR A 44 13.60 15.07 0.67
C TYR A 44 13.93 16.56 0.42
N ARG A 45 13.04 17.31 -0.25
CA ARG A 45 13.32 18.70 -0.65
C ARG A 45 13.40 19.66 0.54
N ASN A 46 12.87 19.28 1.71
CA ASN A 46 12.79 20.14 2.89
C ASN A 46 13.56 19.55 4.09
N LYS A 47 14.90 19.46 3.99
CA LYS A 47 15.78 18.91 5.04
C LYS A 47 16.08 19.87 6.21
N ARG A 48 15.44 21.04 6.26
CA ARG A 48 15.90 22.15 7.13
C ARG A 48 15.65 21.90 8.62
N LYS A 49 14.40 21.82 9.06
CA LYS A 49 14.07 21.60 10.48
C LYS A 49 13.49 20.20 10.67
N GLN A 50 13.99 19.49 11.68
CA GLN A 50 13.48 18.20 12.16
C GLN A 50 13.58 17.04 11.15
N PHE A 51 14.42 17.14 10.11
CA PHE A 51 14.60 16.03 9.17
C PHE A 51 15.04 14.74 9.88
N GLY A 52 16.06 14.82 10.74
CA GLY A 52 16.53 13.67 11.52
C GLY A 52 15.42 13.08 12.40
N LEU A 53 14.61 13.92 13.07
CA LEU A 53 13.50 13.44 13.90
C LEU A 53 12.43 12.72 13.06
N ARG A 54 12.00 13.32 11.94
CA ARG A 54 10.98 12.72 11.06
C ARG A 54 11.48 11.42 10.46
N PHE A 55 12.74 11.39 10.02
CA PHE A 55 13.38 10.19 9.49
C PHE A 55 13.44 9.08 10.54
N ASN A 56 13.88 9.40 11.76
CA ASN A 56 13.95 8.44 12.85
C ASN A 56 12.56 7.89 13.24
N LEU A 57 11.53 8.73 13.25
CA LEU A 57 10.15 8.29 13.52
C LEU A 57 9.62 7.36 12.42
N ILE A 58 9.87 7.69 11.14
CA ILE A 58 9.46 6.82 10.01
C ILE A 58 10.20 5.48 10.08
N ALA A 59 11.50 5.49 10.38
CA ALA A 59 12.29 4.27 10.55
C ALA A 59 11.81 3.41 11.73
N ALA A 60 11.46 4.03 12.87
CA ALA A 60 10.90 3.32 14.02
C ALA A 60 9.56 2.65 13.68
N ILE A 61 8.65 3.34 12.99
CA ILE A 61 7.37 2.76 12.55
C ILE A 61 7.61 1.59 11.60
N TYR A 62 8.52 1.74 10.65
CA TYR A 62 8.85 0.66 9.71
C TYR A 62 9.46 -0.56 10.40
N ASN A 63 10.31 -0.36 11.40
CA ASN A 63 10.88 -1.46 12.19
C ASN A 63 9.79 -2.22 12.97
N ILE A 64 8.82 -1.51 13.56
CA ILE A 64 7.66 -2.13 14.25
C ILE A 64 6.77 -2.90 13.27
N GLU A 65 6.60 -2.43 12.04
CA GLU A 65 5.83 -3.16 11.01
C GLU A 65 6.54 -4.41 10.47
N LEU A 66 7.85 -4.52 10.67
CA LEU A 66 8.66 -5.67 10.23
C LEU A 66 8.83 -6.75 11.30
N GLU A 67 8.77 -6.38 12.60
CA GLU A 67 8.69 -7.31 13.74
C GLU A 67 7.29 -7.94 13.88
#